data_AF-A0A925PYL6-F1
#
_entry.id   AF-A0A925PYL6-F1
#
_cell.length_a   1.000
_cell.length_b   1.000
_cell.length_c   1.000
_cell.angle_alpha   90.00
_cell.angle_beta   90.00
_cell.angle_gamma   90.00
#
_symmetry.space_group_name_H-M   'P 1'
#
loop_
_entity.id
_entity.type
_entity.pdbx_description
1 polymer ?
#
loop_
_entity_poly.entity_id
_entity_poly.type
_entity_poly.pdbx_seq_one_letter_code
_entity_poly.pdbx_strand_id
1 'polypeptide(L)'
;MRHKSLLALAVAVVGTLAGCGAGLPLKRDSQTLPAVDRNSTETTVITSYLETCLRLARGSPAEQAEILSRAGNDYGAAPTPSIVLRYAMVLSTPNHAGHDPVVAQRLLREVLASPETLLPAERALAFLQLQQVDRQQSLQADVRRLQSGAERSTNDRIAQLTKRLSSESEENTRLKKALADAQAKLDAIANIERSSNNGRPNQPEGRKP
;
A
#
# COMPACT_ATOMS: atom_id res chain seq x y z
N MET A 1 -67.27 17.37 37.40
CA MET A 1 -68.42 18.17 36.90
C MET A 1 -67.88 19.02 35.76
N ARG A 2 -68.20 18.70 34.49
CA ARG A 2 -69.31 19.31 33.73
C ARG A 2 -69.05 20.82 33.54
N HIS A 3 -68.92 21.42 32.36
CA HIS A 3 -69.33 21.05 31.00
C HIS A 3 -68.66 22.00 29.98
N LYS A 4 -68.28 21.42 28.83
CA LYS A 4 -68.60 21.84 27.46
C LYS A 4 -68.20 23.23 26.94
N SER A 5 -67.35 23.15 25.92
CA SER A 5 -67.29 23.93 24.69
C SER A 5 -68.65 24.34 24.11
N LEU A 6 -68.64 25.42 23.32
CA LEU A 6 -69.32 25.66 22.03
C LEU A 6 -69.61 27.18 21.91
N LEU A 7 -69.05 27.92 20.96
CA LEU A 7 -69.32 28.00 19.50
C LEU A 7 -70.18 29.25 19.19
N ALA A 8 -69.83 29.90 18.08
CA ALA A 8 -70.59 30.86 17.25
C ALA A 8 -70.38 32.36 17.60
N LEU A 9 -69.78 33.21 16.75
CA LEU A 9 -69.96 33.56 15.32
C LEU A 9 -70.84 34.81 15.15
N ALA A 10 -70.23 35.88 14.60
CA ALA A 10 -70.80 36.94 13.75
C ALA A 10 -69.72 38.05 13.61
N VAL A 11 -68.99 38.24 12.50
CA VAL A 11 -69.35 38.68 11.12
C VAL A 11 -69.66 40.19 10.99
N ALA A 12 -69.05 40.78 9.96
CA ALA A 12 -69.27 42.08 9.28
C ALA A 12 -68.58 43.32 9.89
N VAL A 13 -67.52 43.92 9.28
CA VAL A 13 -67.34 44.60 7.96
C VAL A 13 -67.48 46.14 8.07
N VAL A 14 -66.71 46.86 7.25
CA VAL A 14 -66.59 48.33 7.01
C VAL A 14 -65.50 49.03 7.86
N GLY A 15 -64.56 49.81 7.34
CA GLY A 15 -64.29 50.30 5.99
C GLY A 15 -62.99 51.12 5.96
N THR A 16 -62.28 50.96 4.85
CA THR A 16 -61.13 51.68 4.27
C THR A 16 -60.85 53.13 4.72
N LEU A 17 -59.57 53.42 5.00
CA LEU A 17 -58.95 54.70 4.66
C LEU A 17 -57.71 54.46 3.80
N ALA A 18 -57.73 55.09 2.63
CA ALA A 18 -56.73 55.05 1.59
C ALA A 18 -55.46 55.81 1.99
N GLY A 19 -54.30 55.24 1.64
CA GLY A 19 -53.02 55.92 1.57
C GLY A 19 -52.38 55.61 0.22
N CYS A 20 -52.56 56.52 -0.74
CA CYS A 20 -51.95 56.48 -2.05
C CYS A 20 -50.44 56.77 -1.96
N GLY A 21 -49.63 55.75 -2.22
CA GLY A 21 -48.21 55.89 -2.55
C GLY A 21 -47.95 55.17 -3.87
N ALA A 22 -48.20 55.86 -4.98
CA ALA A 22 -47.96 55.35 -6.33
C ALA A 22 -46.45 55.29 -6.63
N GLY A 23 -45.81 54.19 -6.24
CA GLY A 23 -44.54 53.75 -6.81
C GLY A 23 -44.83 52.65 -7.82
N LEU A 24 -44.80 52.96 -9.11
CA LEU A 24 -44.91 51.99 -10.20
C LEU A 24 -43.91 50.84 -9.97
N PRO A 25 -44.33 49.57 -9.87
CA PRO A 25 -43.39 48.48 -10.07
C PRO A 25 -43.13 48.44 -11.58
N LEU A 26 -42.00 49.02 -12.02
CA LEU A 26 -41.37 48.58 -13.26
C LEU A 26 -41.07 47.10 -13.05
N LYS A 27 -41.96 46.24 -13.53
CA LYS A 27 -41.71 44.81 -13.68
C LYS A 27 -40.68 44.69 -14.79
N ARG A 28 -39.42 44.89 -14.40
CA ARG A 28 -38.27 44.57 -15.21
C ARG A 28 -38.29 43.05 -15.28
N ASP A 29 -38.81 42.51 -16.38
CA ASP A 29 -38.40 41.17 -16.82
C ASP A 29 -36.92 41.27 -17.17
N SER A 30 -36.08 41.34 -16.13
CA SER A 30 -34.73 40.86 -16.22
C SER A 30 -34.88 39.37 -16.48
N GLN A 31 -34.84 38.99 -17.76
CA GLN A 31 -34.40 37.67 -18.16
C GLN A 31 -33.10 37.42 -17.40
N THR A 32 -33.21 36.71 -16.28
CA THR A 32 -32.06 36.15 -15.60
C THR A 32 -31.47 35.17 -16.58
N LEU A 33 -30.41 35.60 -17.27
CA LEU A 33 -29.44 34.67 -17.85
C LEU A 33 -29.19 33.59 -16.80
N PRO A 34 -29.22 32.29 -17.15
CA PRO A 34 -29.04 31.24 -16.16
C PRO A 34 -27.73 31.53 -15.41
N ALA A 35 -27.85 31.81 -14.11
CA ALA A 35 -26.68 31.97 -13.27
C ALA A 35 -25.92 30.64 -13.36
N VAL A 36 -24.71 30.66 -13.92
CA VAL A 36 -23.85 29.49 -13.96
C VAL A 36 -23.65 29.07 -12.50
N ASP A 37 -24.25 27.95 -12.13
CA ASP A 37 -24.09 27.38 -10.80
C ASP A 37 -22.65 26.87 -10.69
N ARG A 38 -21.77 27.69 -10.12
CA ARG A 38 -20.34 27.39 -9.96
C ARG A 38 -20.12 26.06 -9.26
N ASN A 39 -20.99 25.71 -8.32
CA ASN A 39 -20.91 24.45 -7.58
C ASN A 39 -21.16 23.25 -8.51
N SER A 40 -22.10 23.38 -9.46
CA SER A 40 -22.36 22.35 -10.46
C SER A 40 -21.17 22.16 -11.42
N THR A 41 -20.49 23.26 -11.79
CA THR A 41 -19.31 23.21 -12.66
C THR A 41 -18.12 22.57 -11.97
N GLU A 42 -17.83 22.93 -10.71
CA GLU A 42 -16.77 22.32 -9.92
C GLU A 42 -17.03 20.82 -9.70
N THR A 43 -18.28 20.44 -9.40
CA THR A 43 -18.66 19.03 -9.22
C THR A 43 -18.43 18.21 -10.49
N THR A 44 -18.77 18.77 -11.65
CA THR A 44 -18.56 18.10 -12.95
C THR A 44 -17.08 17.92 -13.25
N VAL A 45 -16.26 18.93 -12.96
CA VAL A 45 -14.80 18.87 -13.11
C VAL A 45 -14.20 17.78 -12.23
N ILE A 46 -14.54 17.74 -10.93
CA ILE A 46 -14.07 16.70 -10.00
C ILE A 46 -14.52 15.31 -10.43
N THR A 47 -15.79 15.18 -10.84
CA THR A 47 -16.34 13.92 -11.35
C THR A 47 -15.52 13.42 -12.55
N SER A 48 -15.12 14.31 -13.46
CA SER A 48 -14.28 13.95 -14.61
C SER A 48 -12.91 13.39 -14.22
N TYR A 49 -12.28 13.92 -13.16
CA TYR A 49 -10.99 13.41 -12.64
C TYR A 49 -11.16 12.02 -12.04
N LEU A 50 -12.16 11.85 -11.18
CA LEU A 50 -12.43 10.59 -10.50
C LEU A 50 -12.86 9.50 -11.48
N GLU A 51 -13.67 9.83 -12.48
CA GLU A 51 -14.07 8.91 -13.54
C GLU A 51 -12.86 8.45 -14.35
N THR A 52 -11.94 9.36 -14.69
CA THR A 52 -10.68 8.99 -15.37
C THR A 52 -9.88 8.00 -14.54
N CYS A 53 -9.72 8.25 -13.24
CA CYS A 53 -9.01 7.35 -12.32
C CYS A 53 -9.71 6.00 -12.18
N LEU A 54 -11.05 5.99 -12.11
CA LEU A 54 -11.84 4.76 -12.01
C LEU A 54 -11.72 3.91 -13.28
N ARG A 55 -11.80 4.54 -14.46
CA ARG A 55 -11.61 3.89 -15.76
C ARG A 55 -10.20 3.33 -15.88
N LEU A 56 -9.20 4.07 -15.43
CA LEU A 56 -7.81 3.61 -15.44
C LEU A 56 -7.61 2.41 -14.48
N ALA A 57 -8.17 2.46 -13.28
CA ALA A 57 -8.02 1.40 -12.28
C ALA A 57 -8.73 0.08 -12.68
N ARG A 58 -9.84 0.16 -13.43
CA ARG A 58 -10.69 -0.99 -13.80
C ARG A 58 -10.62 -1.40 -15.27
N GLY A 59 -10.06 -0.55 -16.13
CA GLY A 59 -9.99 -0.76 -17.57
C GLY A 59 -9.04 -1.88 -17.96
N SER A 60 -9.18 -2.34 -19.20
CA SER A 60 -8.24 -3.26 -19.82
C SER A 60 -6.87 -2.60 -20.02
N PRO A 61 -5.77 -3.37 -20.15
CA PRO A 61 -4.43 -2.80 -20.36
C PRO A 61 -4.33 -1.88 -21.59
N ALA A 62 -5.13 -2.13 -22.63
CA ALA A 62 -5.21 -1.27 -23.81
C ALA A 62 -5.84 0.09 -23.50
N GLU A 63 -6.98 0.11 -22.79
CA GLU A 63 -7.64 1.34 -22.35
C GLU A 63 -6.75 2.13 -21.37
N GLN A 64 -6.04 1.43 -20.48
CA GLN A 64 -5.09 2.05 -19.56
C GLN A 64 -3.96 2.77 -20.31
N ALA A 65 -3.41 2.14 -21.34
CA ALA A 65 -2.37 2.72 -22.17
C ALA A 65 -2.88 3.93 -22.97
N GLU A 66 -4.11 3.87 -23.48
CA GLU A 66 -4.74 5.00 -24.18
C GLU A 66 -4.92 6.21 -23.25
N ILE A 67 -5.50 6.00 -22.06
CA ILE A 67 -5.70 7.07 -21.08
C ILE A 67 -4.38 7.70 -20.67
N LEU A 68 -3.35 6.88 -20.40
CA LEU A 68 -2.02 7.36 -20.03
C LEU A 68 -1.36 8.14 -21.17
N SER A 69 -1.38 7.59 -22.40
CA SER A 69 -0.80 8.23 -23.58
C SER A 69 -1.47 9.57 -23.86
N ARG A 70 -2.80 9.62 -23.81
CA ARG A 70 -3.57 10.85 -23.98
C ARG A 70 -3.21 11.90 -22.92
N ALA A 71 -3.21 11.52 -21.64
CA ALA A 71 -2.86 12.45 -20.57
C ALA A 71 -1.41 12.95 -20.68
N GLY A 72 -0.48 12.09 -21.10
CA GLY A 72 0.91 12.45 -21.36
C GLY A 72 1.07 13.39 -22.56
N ASN A 73 0.32 13.17 -23.64
CA ASN A 73 0.31 14.05 -24.81
C ASN A 73 -0.27 15.42 -24.48
N ASP A 74 -1.37 15.48 -23.73
CA ASP A 74 -1.98 16.75 -23.30
C ASP A 74 -1.00 17.54 -22.43
N TYR A 75 -0.33 16.87 -21.49
CA TYR A 75 0.73 17.45 -20.66
C TYR A 75 1.92 17.97 -21.49
N GLY A 76 2.37 17.20 -22.49
CA GLY A 76 3.48 17.57 -23.36
C GLY A 76 3.14 18.70 -24.33
N ALA A 77 1.89 18.81 -24.76
CA ALA A 77 1.45 19.83 -25.71
C ALA A 77 1.28 21.21 -25.06
N ALA A 78 0.61 21.28 -23.89
CA ALA A 78 0.38 22.53 -23.18
C ALA A 78 0.15 22.27 -21.67
N PRO A 79 1.19 22.39 -20.82
CA PRO A 79 1.07 22.09 -19.40
C PRO A 79 0.35 23.22 -18.64
N THR A 80 -0.99 23.20 -18.69
CA THR A 80 -1.81 24.03 -17.79
C THR A 80 -1.94 23.36 -16.43
N PRO A 81 -2.15 24.10 -15.33
CA PRO A 81 -2.26 23.53 -13.97
C PRO A 81 -3.30 22.41 -13.84
N SER A 82 -4.46 22.53 -14.50
CA SER A 82 -5.48 21.47 -14.55
C SER A 82 -5.04 20.25 -15.36
N ILE A 83 -4.28 20.43 -16.45
CA ILE A 83 -3.70 19.32 -17.23
C ILE A 83 -2.61 18.61 -16.41
N VAL A 84 -1.75 19.37 -15.72
CA VAL A 84 -0.72 18.81 -14.83
C VAL A 84 -1.38 18.02 -13.71
N LEU A 85 -2.44 18.55 -13.09
CA LEU A 85 -3.23 17.82 -12.09
C LEU A 85 -3.81 16.53 -12.67
N ARG A 86 -4.42 16.57 -13.87
CA ARG A 86 -4.98 15.38 -14.54
C ARG A 86 -3.91 14.31 -14.76
N TYR A 87 -2.76 14.72 -15.29
CA TYR A 87 -1.66 13.81 -15.54
C TYR A 87 -1.09 13.23 -14.24
N ALA A 88 -0.93 14.05 -13.21
CA ALA A 88 -0.48 13.58 -11.89
C ALA A 88 -1.47 12.58 -11.25
N MET A 89 -2.79 12.83 -11.37
CA MET A 89 -3.83 11.90 -10.93
C MET A 89 -3.72 10.55 -11.65
N VAL A 90 -3.54 10.56 -12.98
CA VAL A 90 -3.30 9.36 -13.79
C VAL A 90 -2.08 8.60 -13.30
N LEU A 91 -0.92 9.25 -13.17
CA LEU A 91 0.32 8.59 -12.70
C LEU A 91 0.21 8.04 -11.27
N SER A 92 -0.56 8.69 -10.40
CA SER A 92 -0.75 8.25 -9.02
C SER A 92 -1.76 7.10 -8.86
N THR A 93 -2.55 6.79 -9.89
CA THR A 93 -3.54 5.72 -9.83
C THR A 93 -2.82 4.37 -9.88
N PRO A 94 -3.06 3.43 -8.94
CA PRO A 94 -2.39 2.13 -8.97
C PRO A 94 -2.93 1.25 -10.10
N ASN A 95 -2.26 0.10 -10.33
CA ASN A 95 -2.73 -0.99 -11.18
C ASN A 95 -2.67 -0.75 -12.72
N HIS A 96 -1.70 0.06 -13.18
CA HIS A 96 -1.35 0.16 -14.60
C HIS A 96 0.17 0.34 -14.78
N ALA A 97 0.68 0.05 -15.98
CA ALA A 97 2.13 0.01 -16.25
C ALA A 97 2.85 1.37 -16.10
N GLY A 98 2.12 2.48 -16.28
CA GLY A 98 2.65 3.84 -16.11
C GLY A 98 2.44 4.42 -14.72
N HIS A 99 2.10 3.61 -13.73
CA HIS A 99 1.95 4.08 -12.36
C HIS A 99 3.32 4.54 -11.83
N ASP A 100 3.45 5.83 -11.55
CA ASP A 100 4.66 6.43 -10.99
C ASP A 100 4.27 7.41 -9.88
N PRO A 101 4.27 6.95 -8.61
CA PRO A 101 3.89 7.80 -7.49
C PRO A 101 4.94 8.88 -7.19
N VAL A 102 6.19 8.73 -7.61
CA VAL A 102 7.26 9.71 -7.35
C VAL A 102 7.11 10.92 -8.25
N VAL A 103 6.90 10.68 -9.55
CA VAL A 103 6.63 11.75 -10.51
C VAL A 103 5.30 12.42 -10.19
N ALA A 104 4.26 11.65 -9.85
CA ALA A 104 2.98 12.21 -9.44
C ALA A 104 3.10 13.14 -8.23
N GLN A 105 3.83 12.73 -7.18
CA GLN A 105 4.07 13.57 -5.99
C GLN A 105 4.74 14.89 -6.35
N ARG A 106 5.77 14.86 -7.22
CA ARG A 106 6.47 16.06 -7.67
C ARG A 106 5.50 17.02 -8.39
N LEU A 107 4.72 16.52 -9.34
CA LEU A 107 3.76 17.31 -10.10
C LEU A 107 2.65 17.88 -9.21
N LEU A 108 2.16 17.11 -8.23
CA LEU A 108 1.15 17.59 -7.27
C LEU A 108 1.70 18.74 -6.40
N ARG A 109 2.97 18.65 -5.96
CA ARG A 109 3.63 19.72 -5.21
C ARG A 109 3.83 20.97 -6.06
N GLU A 110 4.19 20.80 -7.33
CA GLU A 110 4.33 21.89 -8.29
C GLU A 110 3.00 22.63 -8.50
N VAL A 111 1.92 21.88 -8.73
CA VAL A 111 0.56 22.43 -8.91
C VAL A 111 0.07 23.14 -7.65
N LEU A 112 0.37 22.62 -6.46
CA LEU A 112 0.02 23.26 -5.19
C LEU A 112 0.90 24.47 -4.83
N ALA A 113 2.05 24.65 -5.49
CA ALA A 113 2.90 25.82 -5.30
C ALA A 113 2.34 27.07 -5.99
N SER A 114 1.50 26.92 -7.03
CA SER A 114 0.80 28.02 -7.72
C SER A 114 -0.73 27.80 -7.71
N PRO A 115 -1.39 27.91 -6.54
CA PRO A 115 -2.78 27.50 -6.35
C PRO A 115 -3.82 28.46 -6.96
N GLU A 116 -3.44 29.68 -7.33
CA GLU A 116 -4.33 30.73 -7.86
C GLU A 116 -4.91 30.40 -9.24
N THR A 117 -4.26 29.52 -9.99
CA THR A 117 -4.71 29.09 -11.33
C THR A 117 -5.66 27.90 -11.31
N LEU A 118 -5.87 27.28 -10.15
CA LEU A 118 -6.76 26.11 -9.96
C LEU A 118 -8.10 26.52 -9.39
N LEU A 119 -9.14 25.76 -9.74
CA LEU A 119 -10.42 25.84 -9.05
C LEU A 119 -10.26 25.44 -7.56
N PRO A 120 -11.06 25.99 -6.63
CA PRO A 120 -11.03 25.60 -5.22
C PRO A 120 -11.17 24.09 -5.01
N ALA A 121 -12.07 23.44 -5.75
CA ALA A 121 -12.27 22.01 -5.70
C ALA A 121 -11.04 21.22 -6.20
N GLU A 122 -10.39 21.68 -7.28
CA GLU A 122 -9.17 21.05 -7.82
C GLU A 122 -8.01 21.14 -6.83
N ARG A 123 -7.90 22.26 -6.13
CA ARG A 123 -6.90 22.44 -5.07
C ARG A 123 -7.13 21.47 -3.92
N ALA A 124 -8.37 21.30 -3.48
CA ALA A 124 -8.72 20.33 -2.45
C ALA A 124 -8.39 18.90 -2.89
N LEU A 125 -8.72 18.55 -4.14
CA LEU A 125 -8.40 17.25 -4.72
C LEU A 125 -6.89 17.02 -4.80
N ALA A 126 -6.12 18.00 -5.29
CA ALA A 126 -4.66 17.92 -5.39
C ALA A 126 -4.00 17.72 -4.02
N PHE A 127 -4.49 18.43 -2.99
CA PHE A 127 -4.00 18.29 -1.62
C PHE A 127 -4.28 16.89 -1.06
N LEU A 128 -5.51 16.39 -1.21
CA LEU A 128 -5.86 15.04 -0.77
C LEU A 128 -5.05 13.97 -1.49
N GLN A 129 -4.88 14.12 -2.81
CA GLN A 129 -4.08 13.19 -3.60
C GLN A 129 -2.61 13.19 -3.16
N LEU A 130 -2.04 14.36 -2.89
CA LEU A 130 -0.67 14.46 -2.40
C LEU A 130 -0.51 13.74 -1.05
N GLN A 131 -1.43 13.94 -0.12
CA GLN A 131 -1.41 13.23 1.17
C GLN A 131 -1.51 11.72 1.00
N GLN A 132 -2.35 11.25 0.07
CA GLN A 132 -2.48 9.83 -0.25
C GLN A 132 -1.16 9.27 -0.80
N VAL A 133 -0.56 9.95 -1.78
CA VAL A 133 0.69 9.51 -2.41
C VAL A 133 1.85 9.52 -1.41
N ASP A 134 1.97 10.56 -0.58
CA ASP A 134 2.99 10.66 0.47
C ASP A 134 2.90 9.46 1.45
N ARG A 135 1.68 9.12 1.87
CA ARG A 135 1.44 7.96 2.74
C ARG A 135 1.76 6.64 2.06
N GLN A 136 1.41 6.48 0.78
CA GLN A 136 1.73 5.28 0.03
C GLN A 136 3.24 5.09 -0.09
N GLN A 137 3.98 6.16 -0.38
CA GLN A 137 5.44 6.11 -0.45
C GLN A 137 6.08 5.80 0.90
N SER A 138 5.59 6.39 2.00
CA SER A 138 6.11 6.08 3.34
C SER A 138 5.91 4.61 3.69
N LEU A 139 4.72 4.07 3.42
CA LEU A 139 4.42 2.64 3.64
C LEU A 139 5.30 1.74 2.79
N GLN A 140 5.54 2.07 1.52
CA GLN A 140 6.45 1.30 0.66
C GLN A 140 7.89 1.34 1.16
N ALA A 141 8.35 2.48 1.67
CA ALA A 141 9.68 2.59 2.27
C ALA A 141 9.81 1.71 3.52
N ASP A 142 8.77 1.68 4.36
CA ASP A 142 8.74 0.83 5.55
C ASP A 142 8.69 -0.66 5.20
N VAL A 143 7.89 -1.05 4.21
CA VAL A 143 7.86 -2.44 3.70
C VAL A 143 9.25 -2.87 3.24
N ARG A 144 9.94 -2.06 2.42
CA ARG A 144 11.30 -2.36 1.95
C ARG A 144 12.29 -2.49 3.11
N ARG A 145 12.21 -1.60 4.10
CA ARG A 145 13.05 -1.66 5.30
C ARG A 145 12.81 -2.94 6.08
N LEU A 146 11.56 -3.30 6.34
CA LEU A 146 11.19 -4.52 7.06
C LEU A 146 11.62 -5.78 6.31
N GLN A 147 11.41 -5.84 5.00
CA GLN A 147 11.87 -6.96 4.16
C GLN A 147 13.38 -7.11 4.22
N SER A 148 14.13 -6.03 4.03
CA SER A 148 15.60 -6.08 4.08
C SER A 148 16.13 -6.46 5.48
N GLY A 149 15.43 -6.07 6.55
CA GLY A 149 15.77 -6.45 7.91
C GLY A 149 15.49 -7.93 8.19
N ALA A 150 14.34 -8.43 7.71
CA ALA A 150 13.98 -9.84 7.81
C ALA A 150 14.97 -10.73 7.05
N GLU A 151 15.32 -10.38 5.81
CA GLU A 151 16.29 -11.10 4.99
C GLU A 151 17.67 -11.20 5.66
N ARG A 152 18.17 -10.09 6.22
CA ARG A 152 19.43 -10.09 6.99
C ARG A 152 19.35 -11.01 8.19
N SER A 153 18.28 -10.89 9.00
CA SER A 153 18.09 -11.73 10.18
C SER A 153 18.00 -13.23 9.81
N THR A 154 17.33 -13.56 8.70
CA THR A 154 17.26 -14.94 8.22
C THR A 154 18.63 -15.44 7.76
N ASN A 155 19.38 -14.63 7.02
CA ASN A 155 20.72 -15.00 6.54
C ASN A 155 21.69 -15.20 7.71
N ASP A 156 21.65 -14.33 8.71
CA ASP A 156 22.47 -14.45 9.93
C ASP A 156 22.12 -15.73 10.69
N ARG A 157 20.83 -16.05 10.83
CA ARG A 157 20.38 -17.29 11.49
C ARG A 157 20.83 -18.53 10.71
N ILE A 158 20.72 -18.52 9.38
CA ILE A 158 21.19 -19.61 8.52
C ILE A 158 22.70 -19.76 8.68
N ALA A 159 23.48 -18.68 8.60
CA ALA A 159 24.93 -18.72 8.76
C ALA A 159 25.35 -19.29 10.12
N GLN A 160 24.66 -18.89 11.20
CA GLN A 160 24.91 -19.44 12.55
C GLN A 160 24.59 -20.94 12.62
N LEU A 161 23.47 -21.38 12.05
CA LEU A 161 23.10 -22.79 12.03
C LEU A 161 24.07 -23.63 11.18
N THR A 162 24.47 -23.13 10.01
CA THR A 162 25.47 -23.78 9.16
C THR A 162 26.81 -23.90 9.87
N LYS A 163 27.25 -22.86 10.61
CA LYS A 163 28.47 -22.93 11.41
C LYS A 163 28.37 -24.00 12.50
N ARG A 164 27.26 -24.06 13.24
CA ARG A 164 27.04 -25.10 14.26
C ARG A 164 27.01 -26.51 13.66
N LEU A 165 26.31 -26.67 12.53
CA LEU A 165 26.26 -27.94 11.81
C LEU A 165 27.66 -28.37 11.35
N SER A 166 28.48 -27.44 10.86
CA SER A 166 29.86 -27.75 10.47
C SER A 166 30.69 -28.22 11.67
N SER A 167 30.61 -27.53 12.82
CA SER A 167 31.35 -27.94 14.03
C SER A 167 30.87 -29.30 14.57
N GLU A 168 29.57 -29.55 14.58
CA GLU A 168 29.00 -30.84 15.01
C GLU A 168 29.40 -31.96 14.04
N SER A 169 29.44 -31.69 12.74
CA SER A 169 29.89 -32.66 11.74
C SER A 169 31.37 -33.03 11.92
N GLU A 170 32.23 -32.03 12.17
CA GLU A 170 33.65 -32.26 12.46
C GLU A 170 33.82 -33.08 13.73
N GLU A 171 33.08 -32.78 14.80
CA GLU A 171 33.12 -33.56 16.03
C GLU A 171 32.65 -35.00 15.81
N ASN A 172 31.59 -35.21 15.02
CA ASN A 172 31.11 -36.54 14.66
C ASN A 172 32.19 -37.35 13.92
N THR A 173 32.93 -36.73 13.00
CA THR A 173 34.06 -37.39 12.31
C THR A 173 35.20 -37.73 13.27
N ARG A 174 35.53 -36.85 14.22
CA ARG A 174 36.56 -37.08 15.24
C ARG A 174 36.18 -38.25 16.16
N LEU A 175 34.94 -38.27 16.64
CA LEU A 175 34.44 -39.34 17.50
C LEU A 175 34.42 -40.69 16.78
N LYS A 176 33.99 -40.73 15.51
CA LYS A 176 34.06 -41.95 14.69
C LYS A 176 35.48 -42.50 14.57
N LYS A 177 36.46 -41.62 14.36
CA LYS A 177 37.88 -42.02 14.31
C LYS A 177 38.35 -42.57 15.65
N ALA A 178 38.03 -41.90 16.76
CA ALA A 178 38.39 -42.37 18.10
C ALA A 178 37.77 -43.74 18.43
N LEU A 179 36.52 -43.98 18.00
CA LEU A 179 35.86 -45.28 18.15
C LEU A 179 36.56 -46.38 17.34
N ALA A 180 36.92 -46.10 16.08
CA ALA A 180 37.66 -47.06 15.25
C ALA A 180 39.02 -47.41 15.86
N ASP A 181 39.75 -46.42 16.38
CA ASP A 181 41.04 -46.63 17.05
C ASP A 181 40.88 -47.45 18.35
N ALA A 182 39.82 -47.21 19.12
CA ALA A 182 39.53 -47.98 20.33
C ALA A 182 39.15 -49.44 20.01
N GLN A 183 38.34 -49.66 18.96
CA GLN A 183 38.00 -51.00 18.48
C GLN A 183 39.24 -51.77 18.01
N ALA A 184 40.11 -51.13 17.22
CA ALA A 184 41.35 -51.73 16.78
C ALA A 184 42.27 -52.14 17.95
N LYS A 185 42.30 -51.35 19.04
CA LYS A 185 43.03 -51.72 20.27
C LYS A 185 42.41 -52.92 20.97
N LEU A 186 41.07 -52.98 21.07
CA LEU A 186 40.38 -54.14 21.67
C LEU A 186 40.63 -55.41 20.87
N ASP A 187 40.57 -55.34 19.54
CA ASP A 187 40.85 -56.49 18.67
C ASP A 187 42.30 -56.95 18.79
N ALA A 188 43.26 -56.01 18.93
CA ALA A 188 44.65 -56.35 19.20
C ALA A 188 44.82 -57.08 20.54
N ILE A 189 44.16 -56.60 21.62
CA ILE A 189 44.19 -57.27 22.93
C ILE A 189 43.54 -58.66 22.82
N ALA A 190 42.38 -58.79 22.19
CA ALA A 190 41.70 -60.07 22.01
C ALA A 190 42.55 -61.07 21.20
N ASN A 191 43.28 -60.60 20.17
CA ASN A 191 44.23 -61.43 19.44
C ASN A 191 45.42 -61.85 20.30
N ILE A 192 45.96 -60.95 21.14
CA ILE A 192 47.02 -61.27 22.10
C ILE A 192 46.53 -62.33 23.09
N GLU A 193 45.35 -62.16 23.70
CA GLU A 193 44.75 -63.14 24.61
C GLU A 193 44.58 -64.51 23.95
N ARG A 194 44.05 -64.56 22.72
CA ARG A 194 43.90 -65.80 21.96
C ARG A 194 45.26 -66.47 21.68
N SER A 195 46.26 -65.69 21.29
CA SER A 195 47.62 -66.20 21.05
C SER A 195 48.32 -66.69 22.33
N SER A 196 48.09 -66.00 23.47
CA SER A 196 48.63 -66.39 24.77
C SER A 196 47.95 -67.64 25.33
N ASN A 197 46.66 -67.83 25.07
CA ASN A 197 45.94 -69.03 25.49
C ASN A 197 46.36 -70.27 24.67
N ASN A 198 46.59 -70.11 23.36
CA ASN A 198 47.16 -71.16 22.51
C ASN A 198 48.65 -71.43 22.76
N GLY A 199 49.40 -70.44 23.27
CA GLY A 199 50.82 -70.53 23.56
C GLY A 199 51.19 -71.17 24.89
N ARG A 200 50.22 -71.53 25.75
CA ARG A 200 50.47 -72.40 26.92
C ARG A 200 50.63 -73.85 26.43
N PRO A 201 51.85 -74.44 26.42
CA PRO A 201 52.02 -75.81 26.01
C PRO A 201 51.44 -76.73 27.10
N ASN A 202 50.56 -77.66 26.72
CA ASN A 202 50.45 -78.91 27.47
C ASN A 202 51.83 -79.55 27.43
N GLN A 203 52.56 -79.47 28.56
CA GLN A 203 53.84 -80.16 28.73
C GLN A 203 53.55 -81.67 28.67
N PRO A 204 54.07 -82.42 27.67
CA PRO A 204 53.97 -83.87 27.69
C PRO A 204 55.14 -84.38 28.54
N GLU A 205 54.87 -84.82 29.76
CA GLU A 205 55.84 -85.66 30.50
C GLU A 205 55.98 -87.01 29.76
N GLY A 206 56.90 -87.02 28.79
CA GLY A 206 57.39 -88.22 28.10
C GLY A 206 58.61 -88.79 28.80
N ARG A 207 58.37 -89.66 29.79
CA ARG A 207 58.96 -90.99 30.06
C ARG A 207 60.39 -91.37 29.56
N LYS A 208 61.12 -92.09 30.45
CA LYS A 208 62.07 -93.25 30.29
C LYS A 208 63.57 -92.99 30.53
N PRO A 209 64.40 -93.98 30.95
CA PRO A 209 64.24 -95.45 30.98
C PRO A 209 63.83 -96.07 32.33
#